data_AF-A0A6C0I7Q9-F1
#
_entry.id   AF-A0A6C0I7Q9-F1
#
_cell.length_a   1.000
_cell.length_b   1.000
_cell.length_c   1.000
_cell.angle_alpha   90.00
_cell.angle_beta   90.00
_cell.angle_gamma   90.00
#
_symmetry.space_group_name_H-M   'P 1'
#
loop_
_entity.id
_entity.type
_entity.pdbx_description
1 polymer ?
#
loop_
_entity_poly.entity_id
_entity_poly.type
_entity_poly.pdbx_seq_one_letter_code
_entity_poly.pdbx_strand_id
1 'polypeptide(L)'
;MSCNLKLEIPLDIVNDINKDLYKNYEISGIINCNDNNKVIGVDKNKGSADSVYTPNHVINFHTHPISAYKQGHTTWGWPSGEDIRETLKFALAGNKAHMVFTVEGLYTIQVSPCKLKKMKNLLNDQERGAIVFLIEYYFKSTHNFRGIDELKSLKNKITPTDYVKFVNTFNISNMECPKKIVHPRDTAGIPNVGFPEIDDDRIINLPMNHFITKSELSEAKCINENGEELDETVKDVFKQFKTILKKFNVTKCKTPWNNDSNSWFWVNFFRTEYHINAKYSSPQPSEIVILEKPFIKIFSNNAEGCSINQIGKSNNFDKKTEINTFGSKKTSTADQYLLKYIVFYVLYTNRRGNVMNKVKSIIKKYNFNIKLK
;
A
#
# COMPACT_ATOMS: atom_id res chain seq x y z
N MET A 1 3.65 -27.67 -15.27
CA MET A 1 4.47 -27.74 -14.05
C MET A 1 4.41 -26.36 -13.40
N SER A 2 3.69 -26.20 -12.28
CA SER A 2 3.63 -24.89 -11.61
C SER A 2 5.01 -24.50 -11.10
N CYS A 3 5.51 -23.33 -11.46
CA CYS A 3 6.79 -22.85 -10.96
C CYS A 3 6.69 -22.43 -9.49
N ASN A 4 7.68 -22.79 -8.67
CA ASN A 4 7.82 -22.33 -7.29
C ASN A 4 9.30 -21.99 -7.04
N LEU A 5 9.67 -20.74 -7.29
CA LEU A 5 11.02 -20.22 -7.12
C LEU A 5 11.08 -19.46 -5.79
N LYS A 6 11.98 -19.86 -4.88
CA LYS A 6 12.36 -19.02 -3.74
C LYS A 6 13.57 -18.17 -4.16
N LEU A 7 13.37 -16.86 -4.31
CA LEU A 7 14.44 -15.91 -4.58
C LEU A 7 14.92 -15.32 -3.26
N GLU A 8 16.17 -15.55 -2.90
CA GLU A 8 16.82 -14.89 -1.77
C GLU A 8 17.48 -13.59 -2.25
N ILE A 9 17.29 -12.52 -1.49
CA ILE A 9 17.88 -11.22 -1.79
C ILE A 9 19.14 -11.05 -0.94
N PRO A 10 20.32 -10.82 -1.57
CA PRO A 10 21.57 -10.62 -0.85
C PRO A 10 21.49 -9.46 0.15
N LEU A 11 22.04 -9.66 1.35
CA LEU A 11 21.99 -8.66 2.44
C LEU A 11 22.76 -7.39 2.09
N ASP A 12 23.85 -7.50 1.34
CA ASP A 12 24.62 -6.35 0.85
C ASP A 12 23.77 -5.45 -0.06
N ILE A 13 22.95 -6.03 -0.94
CA ILE A 13 22.01 -5.28 -1.79
C ILE A 13 20.92 -4.62 -0.95
N VAL A 14 20.30 -5.38 -0.04
CA VAL A 14 19.23 -4.88 0.85
C VAL A 14 19.74 -3.73 1.71
N ASN A 15 20.91 -3.90 2.33
CA ASN A 15 21.50 -2.89 3.19
C ASN A 15 22.06 -1.70 2.41
N ASP A 16 22.42 -1.87 1.13
CA ASP A 16 22.74 -0.73 0.26
C ASP A 16 21.52 0.15 -0.01
N ILE A 17 20.34 -0.45 -0.23
CA ILE A 17 19.08 0.31 -0.36
C ILE A 17 18.72 0.96 0.98
N ASN A 18 18.91 0.30 2.13
CA ASN A 18 18.62 0.90 3.44
C ASN A 18 19.38 2.20 3.71
N LYS A 19 20.59 2.38 3.16
CA LYS A 19 21.32 3.65 3.27
C LYS A 19 20.51 4.83 2.70
N ASP A 20 19.64 4.56 1.73
CA ASP A 20 18.81 5.57 1.10
C ASP A 20 17.67 6.07 2.02
N LEU A 21 17.36 5.38 3.13
CA LEU A 21 16.36 5.81 4.11
C LEU A 21 16.77 7.08 4.89
N TYR A 22 18.04 7.47 4.81
CA TYR A 22 18.57 8.72 5.37
C TYR A 22 18.39 9.93 4.46
N LYS A 23 17.99 9.72 3.21
CA LYS A 23 17.71 10.81 2.27
C LYS A 23 16.42 11.51 2.68
N ASN A 24 16.24 12.73 2.18
CA ASN A 24 15.01 13.50 2.37
C ASN A 24 14.00 13.31 1.24
N TYR A 25 14.16 12.24 0.46
CA TYR A 25 13.32 11.87 -0.68
C TYR A 25 13.21 10.35 -0.82
N GLU A 26 12.08 9.91 -1.37
CA GLU A 26 11.83 8.52 -1.71
C GLU A 26 12.67 8.09 -2.91
N ILE A 27 13.11 6.84 -2.88
CA ILE A 27 13.79 6.17 -3.98
C ILE A 27 12.94 4.98 -4.38
N SER A 28 12.78 4.77 -5.68
CA SER A 28 12.23 3.54 -6.23
C SER A 28 13.26 2.82 -7.08
N GLY A 29 12.95 1.62 -7.52
CA GLY A 29 13.83 0.90 -8.41
C GLY A 29 13.37 -0.50 -8.76
N ILE A 30 14.27 -1.24 -9.38
CA ILE A 30 14.08 -2.65 -9.75
C ILE A 30 15.19 -3.52 -9.18
N ILE A 31 14.88 -4.79 -8.94
CA ILE A 31 15.85 -5.82 -8.58
C ILE A 31 16.21 -6.61 -9.83
N ASN A 32 17.48 -6.55 -10.24
CA ASN A 32 17.99 -7.23 -11.43
C ASN A 32 18.48 -8.63 -11.08
N CYS A 33 18.08 -9.62 -11.89
CA CYS A 33 18.50 -11.01 -11.74
C CYS A 33 19.16 -11.52 -13.01
N ASN A 34 20.06 -12.50 -12.88
CA ASN A 34 20.61 -13.23 -14.03
C ASN A 34 19.75 -14.44 -14.42
N ASP A 35 20.14 -15.15 -15.49
CA ASP A 35 19.43 -16.33 -16.01
C ASP A 35 19.31 -17.48 -15.00
N ASN A 36 20.17 -17.49 -13.98
CA ASN A 36 20.15 -18.47 -12.89
C ASN A 36 19.29 -18.02 -11.69
N ASN A 37 18.45 -16.99 -11.87
CA ASN A 37 17.62 -16.40 -10.81
C ASN A 37 18.43 -15.92 -9.60
N LYS A 38 19.66 -15.46 -9.81
CA LYS A 38 20.44 -14.80 -8.76
C LYS A 38 20.33 -13.30 -8.93
N VAL A 39 20.06 -12.60 -7.82
CA VAL A 39 20.11 -11.14 -7.80
C VAL A 39 21.54 -10.68 -8.08
N ILE A 40 21.72 -9.77 -9.03
CA ILE A 40 23.02 -9.25 -9.47
C ILE A 40 23.18 -7.75 -9.22
N GLY A 41 22.11 -7.03 -8.94
CA GLY A 41 22.16 -5.59 -8.70
C GLY A 41 20.79 -4.95 -8.65
N VAL A 42 20.78 -3.62 -8.58
CA VAL A 42 19.57 -2.79 -8.50
C VAL A 42 19.74 -1.53 -9.33
N ASP A 43 18.68 -1.12 -10.01
CA ASP A 43 18.61 0.20 -10.64
C ASP A 43 17.70 1.10 -9.81
N LYS A 44 18.14 2.33 -9.55
CA LYS A 44 17.47 3.28 -8.65
C LYS A 44 16.98 4.50 -9.42
N ASN A 45 15.75 4.92 -9.12
CA ASN A 45 15.14 6.15 -9.58
C ASN A 45 14.86 7.07 -8.37
N LYS A 46 15.07 8.37 -8.56
CA LYS A 46 14.84 9.38 -7.53
C LYS A 46 13.42 9.95 -7.63
N GLY A 47 12.72 10.04 -6.50
CA GLY A 47 11.41 10.69 -6.37
C GLY A 47 11.42 12.04 -5.66
N SER A 48 10.26 12.43 -5.13
CA SER A 48 10.02 13.54 -4.21
C SER A 48 10.13 13.08 -2.74
N ALA A 49 9.74 13.95 -1.80
CA ALA A 49 9.76 13.64 -0.36
C ALA A 49 8.74 12.57 0.07
N ASP A 50 7.68 12.42 -0.72
CA ASP A 50 6.41 11.76 -0.39
C ASP A 50 5.83 10.95 -1.56
N SER A 51 6.56 10.86 -2.67
CA SER A 51 6.14 10.08 -3.83
C SER A 51 7.31 9.73 -4.72
N VAL A 52 7.26 8.57 -5.36
CA VAL A 52 8.21 8.19 -6.39
C VAL A 52 7.53 7.34 -7.47
N TYR A 53 7.91 7.57 -8.73
CA TYR A 53 7.51 6.68 -9.81
C TYR A 53 8.26 5.35 -9.69
N THR A 54 7.54 4.25 -9.49
CA THR A 54 8.13 2.92 -9.42
C THR A 54 8.07 2.24 -10.78
N PRO A 55 9.21 1.86 -11.38
CA PRO A 55 9.23 1.19 -12.68
C PRO A 55 8.54 -0.18 -12.64
N ASN A 56 7.86 -0.53 -13.74
CA ASN A 56 7.31 -1.87 -13.93
C ASN A 56 8.44 -2.86 -14.22
N HIS A 57 8.55 -3.89 -13.40
CA HIS A 57 9.52 -4.96 -13.56
C HIS A 57 9.05 -6.22 -12.81
N VAL A 58 9.75 -7.33 -12.95
CA VAL A 58 9.41 -8.59 -12.23
C VAL A 58 9.42 -8.37 -10.72
N ILE A 59 10.38 -7.58 -10.24
CA ILE A 59 10.48 -7.16 -8.85
C ILE A 59 10.86 -5.68 -8.86
N ASN A 60 10.07 -4.88 -8.15
CA ASN A 60 10.30 -3.45 -7.98
C ASN A 60 10.22 -3.08 -6.50
N PHE A 61 10.71 -1.90 -6.18
CA PHE A 61 10.73 -1.42 -4.81
C PHE A 61 10.58 0.09 -4.70
N HIS A 62 10.25 0.57 -3.51
CA HIS A 62 10.53 1.93 -3.08
C HIS A 62 10.88 2.04 -1.59
N THR A 63 11.30 3.23 -1.18
CA THR A 63 11.71 3.54 0.18
C THR A 63 10.74 4.52 0.84
N HIS A 64 10.48 4.34 2.13
CA HIS A 64 9.88 5.33 3.01
C HIS A 64 10.99 5.91 3.90
N PRO A 65 11.64 7.02 3.50
CA PRO A 65 12.76 7.59 4.24
C PRO A 65 12.32 8.20 5.58
N ILE A 66 13.28 8.44 6.48
CA ILE A 66 13.05 9.09 7.79
C ILE A 66 12.31 10.43 7.64
N SER A 67 12.53 11.16 6.55
CA SER A 67 11.80 12.41 6.29
C SER A 67 10.30 12.20 6.15
N ALA A 68 9.85 11.10 5.55
CA ALA A 68 8.42 10.79 5.38
C ALA A 68 7.73 10.57 6.73
N TYR A 69 8.43 9.92 7.68
CA TYR A 69 7.92 9.73 9.06
C TYR A 69 7.75 11.07 9.78
N LYS A 70 8.73 11.97 9.62
CA LYS A 70 8.69 13.30 10.22
C LYS A 70 7.56 14.15 9.64
N GLN A 71 7.36 14.09 8.33
CA GLN A 71 6.30 14.85 7.64
C GLN A 71 4.90 14.29 7.94
N GLY A 72 4.76 12.96 7.95
CA GLY A 72 3.50 12.28 8.22
C GLY A 72 3.17 12.13 9.70
N HIS A 73 4.05 12.55 10.61
CA HIS A 73 3.93 12.33 12.05
C HIS A 73 3.64 10.86 12.41
N THR A 74 4.31 9.93 11.73
CA THR A 74 4.11 8.49 11.90
C THR A 74 5.23 7.82 12.70
N THR A 75 4.86 6.76 13.41
CA THR A 75 5.77 5.84 14.10
C THR A 75 6.24 4.72 13.17
N TRP A 76 5.34 4.24 12.31
CA TRP A 76 5.61 3.13 11.38
C TRP A 76 5.51 3.60 9.94
N GLY A 77 6.34 3.03 9.07
CA GLY A 77 6.35 3.30 7.65
C GLY A 77 5.78 2.15 6.83
N TRP A 78 4.91 1.31 7.39
CA TRP A 78 4.33 0.21 6.60
C TRP A 78 3.60 0.72 5.33
N PRO A 79 3.41 -0.14 4.33
CA PRO A 79 2.78 0.22 3.07
C PRO A 79 1.41 0.90 3.23
N SER A 80 1.22 2.01 2.54
CA SER A 80 -0.02 2.77 2.44
C SER A 80 -1.08 2.05 1.59
N GLY A 81 -2.30 2.59 1.56
CA GLY A 81 -3.31 2.09 0.63
C GLY A 81 -2.92 2.30 -0.84
N GLU A 82 -2.25 3.40 -1.15
CA GLU A 82 -1.67 3.68 -2.46
C GLU A 82 -0.62 2.63 -2.85
N ASP A 83 0.27 2.24 -1.94
CA ASP A 83 1.27 1.20 -2.19
C ASP A 83 0.60 -0.15 -2.52
N ILE A 84 -0.49 -0.48 -1.83
CA ILE A 84 -1.27 -1.70 -2.12
C ILE A 84 -1.98 -1.59 -3.47
N ARG A 85 -2.52 -0.41 -3.84
CA ARG A 85 -3.10 -0.14 -5.16
C ARG A 85 -2.08 -0.38 -6.26
N GLU A 86 -0.91 0.26 -6.15
CA GLU A 86 0.16 0.12 -7.14
C GLU A 86 0.66 -1.33 -7.21
N THR A 87 0.78 -2.02 -6.08
CA THR A 87 1.15 -3.44 -6.06
C THR A 87 0.16 -4.31 -6.88
N LEU A 88 -1.15 -4.05 -6.79
CA LEU A 88 -2.15 -4.73 -7.61
C LEU A 88 -1.98 -4.43 -9.10
N LYS A 89 -1.75 -3.16 -9.45
CA LYS A 89 -1.52 -2.73 -10.85
C LYS A 89 -0.25 -3.37 -11.41
N PHE A 90 0.86 -3.32 -10.69
CA PHE A 90 2.11 -3.98 -11.05
C PHE A 90 1.89 -5.48 -11.26
N ALA A 91 1.16 -6.13 -10.35
CA ALA A 91 0.92 -7.56 -10.44
C ALA A 91 0.03 -7.95 -11.63
N LEU A 92 -0.94 -7.11 -12.02
CA LEU A 92 -1.67 -7.26 -13.29
C LEU A 92 -0.74 -7.12 -14.49
N ALA A 93 0.23 -6.19 -14.44
CA ALA A 93 1.26 -6.02 -15.47
C ALA A 93 2.31 -7.15 -15.50
N GLY A 94 2.30 -8.09 -14.55
CA GLY A 94 3.21 -9.25 -14.51
C GLY A 94 4.29 -9.19 -13.43
N ASN A 95 4.35 -8.13 -12.62
CA ASN A 95 5.22 -8.07 -11.44
C ASN A 95 4.89 -9.22 -10.46
N LYS A 96 5.92 -9.75 -9.81
CA LYS A 96 5.80 -10.89 -8.88
C LYS A 96 5.98 -10.48 -7.42
N ALA A 97 6.61 -9.34 -7.17
CA ALA A 97 6.74 -8.76 -5.84
C ALA A 97 7.02 -7.25 -5.91
N HIS A 98 6.39 -6.53 -4.99
CA HIS A 98 6.69 -5.15 -4.69
C HIS A 98 7.32 -5.08 -3.30
N MET A 99 8.39 -4.31 -3.14
CA MET A 99 9.14 -4.21 -1.89
C MET A 99 9.09 -2.78 -1.34
N VAL A 100 8.81 -2.64 -0.05
CA VAL A 100 8.81 -1.34 0.63
C VAL A 100 9.85 -1.36 1.73
N PHE A 101 10.90 -0.58 1.54
CA PHE A 101 11.99 -0.41 2.49
C PHE A 101 11.63 0.70 3.47
N THR A 102 11.68 0.42 4.77
CA THR A 102 11.26 1.33 5.83
C THR A 102 12.27 1.31 6.98
N VAL A 103 12.13 2.23 7.92
CA VAL A 103 13.04 2.33 9.07
C VAL A 103 12.97 1.08 9.96
N GLU A 104 11.76 0.55 10.20
CA GLU A 104 11.56 -0.64 11.01
C GLU A 104 11.87 -1.96 10.30
N GLY A 105 11.93 -1.97 8.96
CA GLY A 105 12.25 -3.17 8.21
C GLY A 105 11.88 -3.11 6.74
N LEU A 106 11.88 -4.26 6.11
CA LEU A 106 11.50 -4.46 4.71
C LEU A 106 10.20 -5.24 4.63
N TYR A 107 9.23 -4.69 3.91
CA TYR A 107 8.00 -5.38 3.53
C TYR A 107 8.15 -5.94 2.12
N THR A 108 7.88 -7.23 1.93
CA THR A 108 7.73 -7.81 0.59
C THR A 108 6.25 -8.12 0.37
N ILE A 109 5.63 -7.48 -0.60
CA ILE A 109 4.20 -7.60 -0.91
C ILE A 109 4.05 -8.37 -2.21
N GLN A 110 3.23 -9.40 -2.17
CA GLN A 110 2.90 -10.20 -3.33
C GLN A 110 1.38 -10.36 -3.43
N VAL A 111 0.85 -10.44 -4.66
CA VAL A 111 -0.58 -10.64 -4.90
C VAL A 111 -0.84 -12.09 -5.27
N SER A 112 -1.92 -12.66 -4.72
CA SER A 112 -2.33 -14.04 -4.98
C SER A 112 -2.53 -14.28 -6.48
N PRO A 113 -1.79 -15.22 -7.10
CA PRO A 113 -1.93 -15.52 -8.52
C PRO A 113 -3.35 -15.94 -8.92
N CYS A 114 -4.07 -16.61 -8.00
CA CYS A 114 -5.46 -16.98 -8.23
C CYS A 114 -6.38 -15.75 -8.29
N LYS A 115 -6.17 -14.76 -7.40
CA LYS A 115 -6.97 -13.53 -7.41
C LYS A 115 -6.68 -12.70 -8.65
N LEU A 116 -5.41 -12.58 -9.05
CA LEU A 116 -5.04 -11.94 -10.32
C LEU A 116 -5.71 -12.61 -11.53
N LYS A 117 -5.64 -13.94 -11.62
CA LYS A 117 -6.31 -14.68 -12.70
C LYS A 117 -7.81 -14.42 -12.74
N LYS A 118 -8.47 -14.37 -11.58
CA LYS A 118 -9.89 -14.00 -11.50
C LYS A 118 -10.14 -12.55 -11.92
N MET A 119 -9.30 -11.61 -11.50
CA MET A 119 -9.42 -10.22 -11.92
C MET A 119 -9.34 -10.09 -13.45
N LYS A 120 -8.38 -10.76 -14.09
CA LYS A 120 -8.24 -10.75 -15.55
C LYS A 120 -9.43 -11.42 -16.25
N ASN A 121 -9.83 -12.60 -15.80
CA ASN A 121 -10.79 -13.43 -16.53
C ASN A 121 -12.27 -13.12 -16.23
N LEU A 122 -12.59 -12.64 -15.04
CA LEU A 122 -13.98 -12.49 -14.58
C LEU A 122 -14.46 -11.05 -14.54
N LEU A 123 -13.53 -10.08 -14.48
CA LEU A 123 -13.86 -8.68 -14.32
C LEU A 123 -13.57 -7.89 -15.60
N ASN A 124 -14.50 -7.00 -15.96
CA ASN A 124 -14.24 -5.96 -16.96
C ASN A 124 -13.42 -4.79 -16.35
N ASP A 125 -13.08 -3.80 -17.18
CA ASP A 125 -12.20 -2.69 -16.77
C ASP A 125 -12.80 -1.80 -15.67
N GLN A 126 -14.12 -1.59 -15.70
CA GLN A 126 -14.83 -0.85 -14.64
C GLN A 126 -14.85 -1.61 -13.33
N GLU A 127 -15.09 -2.92 -13.38
CA GLU A 127 -15.09 -3.79 -12.20
C GLU A 127 -13.69 -3.92 -11.60
N ARG A 128 -12.64 -4.03 -12.43
CA ARG A 128 -11.24 -4.00 -11.99
C ARG A 128 -10.90 -2.66 -11.33
N GLY A 129 -11.26 -1.56 -11.97
CA GLY A 129 -11.09 -0.21 -11.41
C GLY A 129 -11.77 -0.06 -10.05
N ALA A 130 -13.04 -0.47 -9.95
CA ALA A 130 -13.81 -0.46 -8.70
C ALA A 130 -13.09 -1.21 -7.58
N ILE A 131 -12.66 -2.46 -7.82
CA ILE A 131 -12.06 -3.24 -6.74
C ILE A 131 -10.68 -2.72 -6.32
N VAL A 132 -9.87 -2.26 -7.27
CA VAL A 132 -8.56 -1.68 -6.95
C VAL A 132 -8.72 -0.42 -6.11
N PHE A 133 -9.66 0.46 -6.50
CA PHE A 133 -10.01 1.66 -5.73
C PHE A 133 -10.52 1.33 -4.32
N LEU A 134 -11.42 0.35 -4.19
CA LEU A 134 -11.95 -0.04 -2.88
C LEU A 134 -10.87 -0.64 -1.98
N ILE A 135 -9.98 -1.46 -2.54
CA ILE A 135 -8.82 -2.02 -1.83
C ILE A 135 -7.89 -0.91 -1.33
N GLU A 136 -7.58 0.07 -2.18
CA GLU A 136 -6.79 1.24 -1.77
C GLU A 136 -7.41 1.91 -0.54
N TYR A 137 -8.69 2.26 -0.61
CA TYR A 137 -9.40 2.92 0.49
C TYR A 137 -9.48 2.08 1.76
N TYR A 138 -9.60 0.76 1.61
CA TYR A 138 -9.58 -0.15 2.74
C TYR A 138 -8.24 -0.10 3.47
N PHE A 139 -7.12 -0.14 2.75
CA PHE A 139 -5.81 -0.04 3.39
C PHE A 139 -5.47 1.39 3.84
N LYS A 140 -6.01 2.43 3.19
CA LYS A 140 -5.93 3.83 3.67
C LYS A 140 -6.52 4.00 5.07
N SER A 141 -7.60 3.29 5.39
CA SER A 141 -8.18 3.34 6.74
C SER A 141 -7.20 2.89 7.85
N THR A 142 -6.14 2.16 7.49
CA THR A 142 -5.08 1.77 8.43
C THR A 142 -4.07 2.88 8.76
N HIS A 143 -4.12 4.04 8.08
CA HIS A 143 -3.13 5.11 8.25
C HIS A 143 -3.09 5.67 9.68
N ASN A 144 -4.23 5.74 10.36
CA ASN A 144 -4.27 6.23 11.74
C ASN A 144 -3.52 5.27 12.70
N PHE A 145 -3.41 3.98 12.37
CA PHE A 145 -2.72 3.01 13.22
C PHE A 145 -1.19 3.11 13.16
N ARG A 146 -0.64 3.94 12.27
CA ARG A 146 0.80 4.28 12.25
C ARG A 146 1.10 5.66 12.81
N GLY A 147 0.09 6.48 13.14
CA GLY A 147 0.28 7.82 13.69
C GLY A 147 0.81 7.81 15.12
N ILE A 148 1.66 8.78 15.48
CA ILE A 148 2.26 8.87 16.83
C ILE A 148 1.19 9.07 17.91
N ASP A 149 0.22 9.95 17.67
CA ASP A 149 -0.75 10.36 18.69
C ASP A 149 -1.83 9.30 18.88
N GLU A 150 -2.30 8.70 17.79
CA GLU A 150 -3.27 7.61 17.81
C GLU A 150 -2.69 6.35 18.45
N LEU A 151 -1.43 6.00 18.18
CA LEU A 151 -0.79 4.86 18.86
C LEU A 151 -0.60 5.08 20.36
N LYS A 152 -0.46 6.34 20.81
CA LYS A 152 -0.38 6.67 22.24
C LYS A 152 -1.73 6.59 22.94
N SER A 153 -2.83 6.83 22.23
CA SER A 153 -4.18 6.72 22.82
C SER A 153 -4.61 5.27 23.02
N LEU A 154 -4.11 4.36 22.19
CA LEU A 154 -4.41 2.93 22.32
C LEU A 154 -3.72 2.30 23.53
N LYS A 155 -4.50 1.51 24.28
CA LYS A 155 -3.97 0.70 25.39
C LYS A 155 -2.96 -0.35 24.91
N ASN A 156 -3.27 -1.01 23.79
CA ASN A 156 -2.40 -1.97 23.13
C ASN A 156 -1.76 -1.34 21.90
N LYS A 157 -0.43 -1.31 21.88
CA LYS A 157 0.31 -0.76 20.75
C LYS A 157 0.19 -1.70 19.54
N ILE A 158 -0.21 -1.13 18.40
CA ILE A 158 -0.19 -1.81 17.11
C ILE A 158 1.23 -1.77 16.56
N THR A 159 1.67 -2.90 16.01
CA THR A 159 3.01 -3.10 15.47
C THR A 159 2.99 -3.43 13.97
N PRO A 160 4.14 -3.33 13.28
CA PRO A 160 4.32 -3.90 11.94
C PRO A 160 3.81 -5.34 11.76
N THR A 161 3.95 -6.19 12.79
CA THR A 161 3.51 -7.58 12.72
C THR A 161 1.98 -7.68 12.68
N ASP A 162 1.28 -6.80 13.40
CA ASP A 162 -0.18 -6.73 13.37
C ASP A 162 -0.70 -6.28 12.01
N TYR A 163 -0.03 -5.30 11.38
CA TYR A 163 -0.31 -4.88 10.01
C TYR A 163 -0.12 -6.06 9.03
N VAL A 164 1.00 -6.78 9.10
CA VAL A 164 1.26 -7.94 8.24
C VAL A 164 0.17 -9.00 8.40
N LYS A 165 -0.26 -9.29 9.63
CA LYS A 165 -1.36 -10.22 9.89
C LYS A 165 -2.68 -9.73 9.30
N PHE A 166 -2.97 -8.43 9.41
CA PHE A 166 -4.14 -7.80 8.82
C PHE A 166 -4.14 -7.95 7.29
N VAL A 167 -3.04 -7.58 6.61
CA VAL A 167 -2.93 -7.72 5.15
C VAL A 167 -3.01 -9.18 4.71
N ASN A 168 -2.33 -10.09 5.42
CA ASN A 168 -2.31 -11.52 5.09
C ASN A 168 -3.63 -12.24 5.31
N THR A 169 -4.55 -11.67 6.08
CA THR A 169 -5.90 -12.22 6.27
C THR A 169 -6.94 -11.48 5.43
N PHE A 170 -6.55 -10.47 4.66
CA PHE A 170 -7.48 -9.65 3.88
C PHE A 170 -8.18 -10.47 2.80
N ASN A 171 -9.50 -10.34 2.81
CA ASN A 171 -10.44 -10.79 1.80
C ASN A 171 -11.39 -9.63 1.46
N ILE A 172 -11.78 -9.52 0.20
CA ILE A 172 -12.73 -8.52 -0.27
C ILE A 172 -14.05 -8.53 0.52
N SER A 173 -14.50 -9.69 1.02
CA SER A 173 -15.68 -9.77 1.88
C SER A 173 -15.51 -9.08 3.23
N ASN A 174 -14.27 -8.86 3.69
CA ASN A 174 -14.02 -8.10 4.91
C ASN A 174 -14.51 -6.66 4.78
N MET A 175 -14.61 -6.08 3.57
CA MET A 175 -15.19 -4.74 3.38
C MET A 175 -16.71 -4.70 3.61
N GLU A 176 -17.39 -5.85 3.65
CA GLU A 176 -18.81 -5.93 3.98
C GLU A 176 -19.02 -5.75 5.48
N CYS A 177 -19.21 -4.50 5.90
CA CYS A 177 -19.60 -4.16 7.25
C CYS A 177 -20.94 -3.42 7.20
N PRO A 178 -22.02 -3.97 7.77
CA PRO A 178 -23.35 -3.35 7.67
C PRO A 178 -23.54 -2.17 8.64
N LYS A 179 -22.73 -2.09 9.70
CA LYS A 179 -22.87 -1.10 10.78
C LYS A 179 -21.55 -0.87 11.50
N LYS A 180 -21.44 0.24 12.23
CA LYS A 180 -20.31 0.49 13.14
C LYS A 180 -20.15 -0.66 14.14
N ILE A 181 -18.94 -1.20 14.25
CA ILE A 181 -18.55 -2.19 15.25
C ILE A 181 -17.54 -1.52 16.17
N VAL A 182 -17.74 -1.62 17.49
CA VAL A 182 -16.81 -1.10 18.50
C VAL A 182 -16.13 -2.30 19.14
N HIS A 183 -14.80 -2.33 19.09
CA HIS A 183 -14.04 -3.41 19.69
C HIS A 183 -13.68 -3.13 21.15
N PRO A 184 -13.38 -4.18 21.93
CA PRO A 184 -12.80 -4.02 23.27
C PRO A 184 -11.54 -3.16 23.26
N ARG A 185 -11.32 -2.40 24.33
CA ARG A 185 -10.14 -1.52 24.49
C ARG A 185 -8.81 -2.26 24.45
N ASP A 186 -8.83 -3.54 24.79
CA ASP A 186 -7.69 -4.45 24.84
C ASP A 186 -7.63 -5.38 23.63
N THR A 187 -8.27 -5.00 22.52
CA THR A 187 -8.14 -5.73 21.26
C THR A 187 -6.68 -5.79 20.84
N ALA A 188 -6.22 -6.99 20.51
CA ALA A 188 -4.87 -7.21 19.97
C ALA A 188 -4.92 -7.14 18.45
N GLY A 189 -4.06 -6.29 17.88
CA GLY A 189 -3.93 -6.12 16.42
C GLY A 189 -5.08 -5.34 15.77
N ILE A 190 -5.06 -5.33 14.44
CA ILE A 190 -6.05 -4.61 13.61
C ILE A 190 -7.18 -5.57 13.21
N PRO A 191 -8.45 -5.30 13.57
CA PRO A 191 -9.59 -6.12 13.17
C PRO A 191 -9.83 -6.06 11.66
N ASN A 192 -10.03 -7.22 11.06
CA ASN A 192 -10.24 -7.38 9.62
C ASN A 192 -11.74 -7.56 9.28
N VAL A 193 -12.55 -6.55 9.60
CA VAL A 193 -14.00 -6.52 9.30
C VAL A 193 -14.49 -5.10 9.19
N GLY A 194 -14.94 -4.64 8.03
CA GLY A 194 -15.14 -3.23 7.73
C GLY A 194 -13.83 -2.46 7.72
N PHE A 195 -13.95 -1.15 7.62
CA PHE A 195 -12.81 -0.23 7.51
C PHE A 195 -12.38 0.17 8.93
N PRO A 196 -11.21 -0.30 9.41
CA PRO A 196 -10.75 -0.01 10.77
C PRO A 196 -10.43 1.47 10.97
N GLU A 197 -10.72 1.99 12.17
CA GLU A 197 -10.38 3.34 12.61
C GLU A 197 -10.11 3.34 14.13
N ILE A 198 -9.43 4.39 14.60
CA ILE A 198 -9.25 4.66 16.03
C ILE A 198 -10.24 5.75 16.45
N ASP A 199 -11.07 5.44 17.43
CA ASP A 199 -12.06 6.34 18.04
C ASP A 199 -11.75 6.43 19.54
N ASP A 200 -11.21 7.58 19.95
CA ASP A 200 -10.61 7.80 21.27
C ASP A 200 -9.50 6.78 21.62
N ASP A 201 -9.84 5.82 22.49
CA ASP A 201 -8.95 4.77 22.99
C ASP A 201 -9.36 3.37 22.49
N ARG A 202 -10.19 3.30 21.45
CA ARG A 202 -10.76 2.07 20.91
C ARG A 202 -10.55 1.95 19.43
N ILE A 203 -10.50 0.70 18.98
CA ILE A 203 -10.61 0.38 17.56
C ILE A 203 -12.09 0.23 17.23
N ILE A 204 -12.53 0.88 16.18
CA ILE A 204 -13.85 0.70 15.59
C ILE A 204 -13.68 0.20 14.16
N ASN A 205 -14.73 -0.40 13.61
CA ASN A 205 -14.83 -0.58 12.17
C ASN A 205 -16.12 0.04 11.66
N LEU A 206 -16.03 0.66 10.49
CA LEU A 206 -17.15 1.37 9.87
C LEU A 206 -17.55 0.73 8.54
N PRO A 207 -18.81 0.94 8.13
CA PRO A 207 -19.27 0.54 6.82
C PRO A 207 -18.54 1.33 5.72
N MET A 208 -18.39 0.72 4.54
CA MET A 208 -17.67 1.30 3.41
C MET A 208 -18.20 2.68 2.97
N ASN A 209 -19.51 2.91 3.08
CA ASN A 209 -20.15 4.19 2.72
C ASN A 209 -19.83 5.32 3.71
N HIS A 210 -19.21 5.03 4.85
CA HIS A 210 -18.67 6.04 5.75
C HIS A 210 -17.35 6.62 5.21
N PHE A 211 -16.49 5.77 4.66
CA PHE A 211 -15.14 6.13 4.23
C PHE A 211 -15.06 6.72 2.83
N ILE A 212 -16.04 6.39 1.98
CA ILE A 212 -15.98 6.71 0.56
C ILE A 212 -17.08 7.70 0.22
N THR A 213 -16.70 8.97 0.06
CA THR A 213 -17.60 10.05 -0.32
C THR A 213 -17.92 10.02 -1.81
N LYS A 214 -19.02 10.69 -2.21
CA LYS A 214 -19.38 10.83 -3.63
C LYS A 214 -18.28 11.51 -4.46
N SER A 215 -17.53 12.44 -3.89
CA SER A 215 -16.40 13.08 -4.57
C SER A 215 -15.27 12.11 -4.83
N GLU A 216 -14.94 11.26 -3.87
CA GLU A 216 -13.85 10.28 -4.03
C GLU A 216 -14.20 9.18 -5.02
N LEU A 217 -15.47 8.77 -5.06
CA LEU A 217 -15.96 7.85 -6.09
C LEU A 217 -15.75 8.35 -7.51
N SER A 218 -15.73 9.67 -7.72
CA SER A 218 -15.52 10.27 -9.04
C SER A 218 -14.06 10.19 -9.50
N GLU A 219 -13.13 9.91 -8.58
CA GLU A 219 -11.70 9.75 -8.85
C GLU A 219 -11.36 8.30 -9.24
N ALA A 220 -12.26 7.34 -9.00
CA ALA A 220 -12.05 5.94 -9.35
C ALA A 220 -11.90 5.78 -10.87
N LYS A 221 -10.73 5.31 -11.31
CA LYS A 221 -10.40 5.05 -12.72
C LYS A 221 -10.69 3.60 -13.10
N CYS A 222 -11.11 3.40 -14.34
CA CYS A 222 -11.09 2.07 -14.94
C CYS A 222 -9.65 1.57 -15.02
N ILE A 223 -9.46 0.26 -14.87
CA ILE A 223 -8.13 -0.37 -14.95
C ILE A 223 -8.24 -1.54 -15.90
N ASN A 224 -7.38 -1.62 -16.92
CA ASN A 224 -7.37 -2.71 -17.89
C ASN A 224 -6.69 -4.00 -17.35
N GLU A 225 -6.67 -5.08 -18.15
CA GLU A 225 -6.16 -6.39 -17.69
C GLU A 225 -4.63 -6.42 -17.46
N ASN A 226 -3.94 -5.39 -17.95
CA ASN A 226 -2.51 -5.17 -17.79
C ASN A 226 -2.19 -4.21 -16.63
N GLY A 227 -3.21 -3.77 -15.88
CA GLY A 227 -3.02 -2.87 -14.73
C GLY A 227 -2.87 -1.40 -15.10
N GLU A 228 -3.13 -1.03 -16.35
CA GLU A 228 -3.07 0.36 -16.82
C GLU A 228 -4.37 1.09 -16.47
N GLU A 229 -4.24 2.32 -15.99
CA GLU A 229 -5.39 3.21 -15.76
C GLU A 229 -5.89 3.76 -17.09
N LEU A 230 -7.21 3.73 -17.27
CA LEU A 230 -7.88 4.34 -18.41
C LEU A 230 -8.44 5.71 -18.01
N ASP A 231 -8.61 6.60 -18.98
CA ASP A 231 -9.16 7.94 -18.71
C ASP A 231 -10.61 7.90 -18.17
N GLU A 232 -11.32 6.82 -18.50
CA GLU A 232 -12.67 6.51 -18.07
C GLU A 232 -12.78 6.34 -16.55
N THR A 233 -13.86 6.85 -15.98
CA THR A 233 -14.15 6.69 -14.55
C THR A 233 -15.11 5.52 -14.31
N VAL A 234 -15.01 4.94 -13.13
CA VAL A 234 -15.86 3.84 -12.70
C VAL A 234 -17.26 4.35 -12.40
N LYS A 235 -18.26 3.80 -13.09
CA LYS A 235 -19.67 4.07 -12.81
C LYS A 235 -20.17 3.18 -11.67
N ASP A 236 -20.86 3.78 -10.70
CA ASP A 236 -21.55 3.08 -9.60
C ASP A 236 -20.69 2.06 -8.83
N VAL A 237 -19.53 2.45 -8.31
CA VAL A 237 -18.56 1.58 -7.59
C VAL A 237 -19.22 0.62 -6.59
N PHE A 238 -20.20 1.07 -5.80
CA PHE A 238 -20.88 0.21 -4.83
C PHE A 238 -21.73 -0.90 -5.46
N LYS A 239 -22.37 -0.61 -6.60
CA LYS A 239 -23.11 -1.62 -7.37
C LYS A 239 -22.13 -2.63 -7.95
N GLN A 240 -21.00 -2.16 -8.49
CA GLN A 240 -19.94 -3.02 -9.00
C GLN A 240 -19.39 -3.94 -7.90
N PHE A 241 -19.16 -3.42 -6.70
CA PHE A 241 -18.65 -4.20 -5.56
C PHE A 241 -19.51 -5.43 -5.27
N LYS A 242 -20.84 -5.28 -5.20
CA LYS A 242 -21.75 -6.42 -4.95
C LYS A 242 -21.72 -7.45 -6.08
N THR A 243 -21.55 -7.01 -7.33
CA THR A 243 -21.36 -7.90 -8.49
C THR A 243 -20.03 -8.65 -8.40
N ILE A 244 -18.94 -7.94 -8.08
CA ILE A 244 -17.58 -8.49 -7.97
C ILE A 244 -17.53 -9.55 -6.87
N LEU A 245 -18.10 -9.28 -5.69
CA LEU A 245 -18.16 -10.25 -4.59
C LEU A 245 -18.79 -11.58 -5.02
N LYS A 246 -19.91 -11.52 -5.75
CA LYS A 246 -20.57 -12.71 -6.27
C LYS A 246 -19.61 -13.49 -7.18
N LYS A 247 -18.93 -12.83 -8.12
CA LYS A 247 -17.96 -13.45 -9.04
C LYS A 247 -16.79 -14.11 -8.30
N PHE A 248 -16.26 -13.47 -7.26
CA PHE A 248 -15.14 -14.00 -6.49
C PHE A 248 -15.51 -15.20 -5.62
N ASN A 249 -16.76 -15.29 -5.17
CA ASN A 249 -17.28 -16.38 -4.33
C ASN A 249 -17.56 -17.68 -5.11
N VAL A 250 -17.74 -17.63 -6.44
CA VAL A 250 -18.09 -18.83 -7.23
C VAL A 250 -16.98 -19.87 -7.27
N THR A 251 -15.71 -19.45 -7.36
CA THR A 251 -14.58 -20.37 -7.56
C THR A 251 -13.64 -20.29 -6.38
N LYS A 252 -13.42 -21.36 -5.62
CA LYS A 252 -12.42 -21.32 -4.53
C LYS A 252 -11.00 -21.23 -5.09
N CYS A 253 -10.17 -20.40 -4.48
CA CYS A 253 -8.74 -20.41 -4.78
C CYS A 253 -8.09 -21.58 -4.06
N LYS A 254 -7.46 -22.48 -4.81
CA LYS A 254 -6.55 -23.49 -4.25
C LYS A 254 -5.14 -23.05 -4.62
N THR A 255 -4.45 -22.39 -3.71
CA THR A 255 -3.06 -22.00 -3.94
C THR A 255 -2.19 -22.60 -2.85
N PRO A 256 -1.07 -23.27 -3.19
CA PRO A 256 -0.06 -23.72 -2.22
C PRO A 256 0.73 -22.54 -1.59
N TRP A 257 0.26 -21.32 -1.81
CA TRP A 257 0.97 -20.06 -1.58
C TRP A 257 0.86 -19.53 -0.15
N ASN A 258 -0.34 -19.67 0.43
CA ASN A 258 -0.69 -19.22 1.77
C ASN A 258 -1.57 -20.30 2.42
N ASN A 259 -1.40 -20.50 3.73
CA ASN A 259 -2.28 -21.36 4.52
C ASN A 259 -3.72 -20.86 4.52
N ASP A 260 -3.93 -19.56 4.26
CA ASP A 260 -5.25 -18.98 4.02
C ASP A 260 -5.56 -18.91 2.51
N SER A 261 -6.40 -19.85 2.06
CA SER A 261 -6.91 -19.94 0.69
C SER A 261 -7.67 -18.69 0.19
N ASN A 262 -8.11 -17.83 1.11
CA ASN A 262 -8.91 -16.65 0.78
C ASN A 262 -8.09 -15.37 0.69
N SER A 263 -6.85 -15.38 1.17
CA SER A 263 -5.99 -14.21 1.21
C SER A 263 -5.69 -13.65 -0.18
N TRP A 264 -5.74 -12.32 -0.29
CA TRP A 264 -5.39 -11.60 -1.51
C TRP A 264 -3.90 -11.29 -1.62
N PHE A 265 -3.25 -11.10 -0.48
CA PHE A 265 -1.89 -10.64 -0.40
C PHE A 265 -1.05 -11.60 0.44
N TRP A 266 0.23 -11.65 0.13
CA TRP A 266 1.21 -12.28 0.99
C TRP A 266 2.31 -11.28 1.26
N VAL A 267 2.36 -10.83 2.50
CA VAL A 267 3.30 -9.87 3.03
C VAL A 267 4.22 -10.60 3.99
N ASN A 268 5.53 -10.46 3.78
CA ASN A 268 6.54 -10.77 4.78
C ASN A 268 7.16 -9.47 5.29
N PHE A 269 7.64 -9.50 6.52
CA PHE A 269 8.31 -8.38 7.16
C PHE A 269 9.63 -8.83 7.76
N PHE A 270 10.73 -8.25 7.26
CA PHE A 270 12.09 -8.52 7.68
C PHE A 270 12.59 -7.33 8.50
N ARG A 271 12.82 -7.54 9.79
CA ARG A 271 13.08 -6.47 10.77
C ARG A 271 14.48 -5.89 10.61
N THR A 272 14.62 -4.59 10.85
CA THR A 272 15.92 -3.97 11.10
C THR A 272 16.37 -4.13 12.55
N GLU A 273 17.67 -3.96 12.83
CA GLU A 273 18.19 -3.89 14.19
C GLU A 273 17.51 -2.80 15.03
N TYR A 274 17.21 -1.65 14.43
CA TYR A 274 16.48 -0.56 15.06
C TYR A 274 15.14 -1.03 15.65
N HIS A 275 14.37 -1.80 14.88
CA HIS A 275 13.09 -2.33 15.35
C HIS A 275 13.27 -3.34 16.49
N ILE A 276 14.30 -4.20 16.41
CA ILE A 276 14.61 -5.19 17.45
C ILE A 276 14.93 -4.51 18.78
N ASN A 277 15.64 -3.38 18.73
CA ASN A 277 16.08 -2.65 19.93
C ASN A 277 15.01 -1.68 20.49
N ALA A 278 13.81 -1.62 19.90
CA ALA A 278 12.64 -0.87 20.37
C ALA A 278 12.90 0.60 20.73
N LYS A 279 13.87 1.25 20.09
CA LYS A 279 14.15 2.68 20.31
C LYS A 279 13.14 3.51 19.54
N TYR A 280 12.47 4.45 20.20
CA TYR A 280 11.61 5.47 19.56
C TYR A 280 12.38 6.78 19.30
N SER A 281 13.69 6.68 19.08
CA SER A 281 14.58 7.81 18.77
C SER A 281 14.93 7.82 17.28
N SER A 282 15.48 8.91 16.75
CA SER A 282 15.98 8.89 15.37
C SER A 282 17.05 7.80 15.20
N PRO A 283 16.90 6.87 14.23
CA PRO A 283 17.81 5.75 14.03
C PRO A 283 19.19 6.22 13.55
N GLN A 284 20.26 5.65 14.09
CA GLN A 284 21.61 5.83 13.54
C GLN A 284 21.83 4.94 12.31
N PRO A 285 22.65 5.33 11.31
CA PRO A 285 22.86 4.56 10.09
C PRO A 285 23.21 3.08 10.29
N SER A 286 23.96 2.79 11.36
CA SER A 286 24.31 1.41 11.73
C SER A 286 23.13 0.58 12.23
N GLU A 287 22.01 1.20 12.63
CA GLU A 287 20.84 0.52 13.21
C GLU A 287 19.80 0.14 12.13
N ILE A 288 19.86 0.70 10.92
CA ILE A 288 18.94 0.34 9.82
C ILE A 288 19.59 -0.75 8.95
N VAL A 289 19.86 -1.88 9.59
CA VAL A 289 20.47 -3.06 8.96
C VAL A 289 19.52 -4.24 9.14
N ILE A 290 19.27 -4.98 8.05
CA ILE A 290 18.51 -6.23 8.11
C ILE A 290 19.47 -7.38 8.38
N LEU A 291 19.14 -8.21 9.35
CA LEU A 291 19.97 -9.33 9.80
C LEU A 291 19.59 -10.67 9.14
N GLU A 292 18.32 -10.82 8.79
CA GLU A 292 17.80 -12.04 8.17
C GLU A 292 17.75 -11.88 6.66
N LYS A 293 18.22 -12.87 5.90
CA LYS A 293 18.18 -12.84 4.42
C LYS A 293 16.72 -12.74 3.94
N PRO A 294 16.31 -11.62 3.31
CA PRO A 294 14.97 -11.51 2.77
C PRO A 294 14.76 -12.49 1.63
N PHE A 295 13.52 -12.93 1.45
CA PHE A 295 13.17 -13.80 0.34
C PHE A 295 11.80 -13.49 -0.22
N ILE A 296 11.62 -13.81 -1.49
CA ILE A 296 10.38 -13.72 -2.25
C ILE A 296 10.05 -15.11 -2.78
N LYS A 297 8.78 -15.53 -2.76
CA LYS A 297 8.37 -16.78 -3.42
C LYS A 297 7.63 -16.44 -4.71
N ILE A 298 8.23 -16.78 -5.83
CA ILE A 298 7.70 -16.50 -7.16
C ILE A 298 6.97 -17.71 -7.68
N PHE A 299 5.70 -17.49 -8.00
CA PHE A 299 4.83 -18.46 -8.63
C PHE A 299 4.53 -18.00 -10.03
N SER A 300 4.74 -18.89 -10.98
CA SER A 300 4.52 -18.63 -12.38
C SER A 300 3.83 -19.81 -13.03
N ASN A 301 3.02 -19.51 -14.04
CA ASN A 301 2.37 -20.52 -14.85
C ASN A 301 3.34 -21.00 -15.96
N ASN A 302 3.03 -22.12 -16.60
CA ASN A 302 3.93 -22.70 -17.60
C ASN A 302 4.22 -21.74 -18.79
N ALA A 303 3.34 -20.78 -19.09
CA ALA A 303 3.46 -19.91 -20.25
C ALA A 303 4.48 -18.78 -20.04
N GLU A 304 4.62 -18.29 -18.81
CA GLU A 304 5.59 -17.25 -18.43
C GLU A 304 7.00 -17.82 -18.20
N GLY A 305 7.14 -19.14 -18.03
CA GLY A 305 8.41 -19.79 -17.70
C GLY A 305 8.69 -19.84 -16.19
N CYS A 306 9.93 -20.19 -15.84
CA CYS A 306 10.33 -20.41 -14.44
C CYS A 306 11.47 -19.51 -13.96
N SER A 307 12.11 -18.78 -14.87
CA SER A 307 13.14 -17.81 -14.53
C SER A 307 12.62 -16.38 -14.53
N ILE A 308 13.24 -15.51 -13.74
CA ILE A 308 12.95 -14.07 -13.72
C ILE A 308 13.03 -13.48 -15.13
N ASN A 309 14.05 -13.86 -15.90
CA ASN A 309 14.25 -13.35 -17.26
C ASN A 309 13.16 -13.83 -18.22
N GLN A 310 12.68 -15.07 -18.11
CA GLN A 310 11.54 -15.54 -18.90
C GLN A 310 10.25 -14.78 -18.54
N ILE A 311 10.01 -14.57 -17.24
CA ILE A 311 8.85 -13.80 -16.76
C ILE A 311 8.93 -12.35 -17.26
N GLY A 312 10.13 -11.74 -17.25
CA GLY A 312 10.36 -10.40 -17.78
C GLY A 312 10.04 -10.31 -19.26
N LYS A 313 10.55 -11.25 -20.05
CA LYS A 313 10.27 -11.36 -21.49
C LYS A 313 8.80 -11.54 -21.80
N SER A 314 8.12 -12.46 -21.10
CA SER A 314 6.70 -12.75 -21.35
C SER A 314 5.79 -11.57 -21.05
N ASN A 315 6.21 -10.67 -20.16
CA ASN A 315 5.46 -9.47 -19.78
C ASN A 315 6.03 -8.18 -20.40
N ASN A 316 6.95 -8.30 -21.37
CA ASN A 316 7.57 -7.19 -22.09
C ASN A 316 8.34 -6.18 -21.19
N PHE A 317 8.86 -6.60 -20.04
CA PHE A 317 9.68 -5.73 -19.19
C PHE A 317 11.07 -5.43 -19.77
N ASP A 318 11.55 -6.26 -20.71
CA ASP A 318 12.85 -6.10 -21.37
C ASP A 318 12.88 -4.94 -22.38
N LYS A 319 11.72 -4.50 -22.85
CA LYS A 319 11.65 -3.29 -23.68
C LYS A 319 11.91 -2.14 -22.72
N LYS A 320 13.04 -1.43 -22.88
CA LYS A 320 13.21 -0.10 -22.30
C LYS A 320 12.03 0.74 -22.76
N THR A 321 10.95 0.76 -21.99
CA THR A 321 9.91 1.76 -22.13
C THR A 321 10.66 3.05 -21.86
N GLU A 322 10.72 3.92 -22.87
CA GLU A 322 11.11 5.30 -22.65
C GLU A 322 10.35 5.74 -21.40
N ILE A 323 11.09 6.17 -20.38
CA ILE A 323 10.52 6.67 -19.15
C ILE A 323 9.79 7.95 -19.56
N ASN A 324 8.56 7.80 -20.02
CA ASN A 324 7.59 8.87 -20.12
C ASN A 324 7.39 9.27 -18.67
N THR A 325 8.14 10.26 -18.22
CA THR A 325 7.92 10.96 -16.97
C THR A 325 6.44 11.26 -16.89
N PHE A 326 5.69 10.47 -16.12
CA PHE A 326 4.28 10.72 -15.85
C PHE A 326 4.22 12.16 -15.33
N GLY A 327 3.53 12.99 -16.10
CA GLY A 327 3.76 14.43 -16.12
C GLY A 327 3.73 15.04 -14.72
N SER A 328 4.79 15.77 -14.39
CA SER A 328 4.77 16.83 -13.39
C SER A 328 3.78 17.92 -13.83
N LYS A 329 2.47 17.65 -13.79
CA LYS A 329 1.44 18.67 -14.01
C LYS A 329 1.09 19.30 -12.66
N LYS A 330 1.66 20.51 -12.49
CA LYS A 330 1.20 21.72 -11.78
C LYS A 330 0.19 21.55 -10.63
N THR A 331 0.63 22.02 -9.46
CA THR A 331 -0.10 22.22 -8.18
C THR A 331 -0.75 20.96 -7.64
N SER A 332 -0.07 20.36 -6.67
CA SER A 332 -0.39 19.04 -6.14
C SER A 332 -1.81 18.98 -5.58
N THR A 333 -2.54 17.93 -5.96
CA THR A 333 -3.68 17.43 -5.21
C THR A 333 -3.34 17.22 -3.73
N ALA A 334 -2.07 16.98 -3.39
CA ALA A 334 -1.58 16.89 -2.00
C ALA A 334 -1.81 18.16 -1.17
N ASP A 335 -1.67 19.37 -1.76
CA ASP A 335 -2.01 20.62 -1.07
C ASP A 335 -3.51 20.73 -0.78
N GLN A 336 -4.37 20.19 -1.67
CA GLN A 336 -5.81 20.12 -1.47
C GLN A 336 -6.21 19.04 -0.45
N TYR A 337 -5.51 17.90 -0.42
CA TYR A 337 -5.72 16.84 0.57
C TYR A 337 -5.26 17.29 1.96
N LEU A 338 -4.11 17.94 2.09
CA LEU A 338 -3.64 18.52 3.36
C LEU A 338 -4.64 19.56 3.88
N LEU A 339 -5.17 20.41 3.01
CA LEU A 339 -6.20 21.39 3.39
C LEU A 339 -7.51 20.72 3.81
N LYS A 340 -7.97 19.69 3.08
CA LYS A 340 -9.17 18.93 3.43
C LYS A 340 -8.98 18.16 4.74
N TYR A 341 -7.81 17.57 4.98
CA TYR A 341 -7.49 16.83 6.20
C TYR A 341 -7.41 17.78 7.40
N ILE A 342 -6.79 18.96 7.25
CA ILE A 342 -6.78 20.00 8.28
C ILE A 342 -8.20 20.49 8.60
N VAL A 343 -9.04 20.73 7.58
CA VAL A 343 -10.42 21.18 7.78
C VAL A 343 -11.26 20.08 8.44
N PHE A 344 -11.13 18.82 8.00
CA PHE A 344 -11.86 17.69 8.57
C PHE A 344 -11.42 17.41 10.01
N TYR A 345 -10.11 17.37 10.27
CA TYR A 345 -9.54 17.19 11.61
C TYR A 345 -9.97 18.30 12.56
N VAL A 346 -10.00 19.56 12.11
CA VAL A 346 -10.47 20.70 12.93
C VAL A 346 -11.98 20.65 13.21
N LEU A 347 -12.79 20.22 12.25
CA LEU A 347 -14.25 20.10 12.43
C LEU A 347 -14.63 18.89 13.29
N TYR A 348 -13.86 17.81 13.20
CA TYR A 348 -14.13 16.55 13.89
C TYR A 348 -13.65 16.55 15.34
N THR A 349 -12.60 17.32 15.67
CA THR A 349 -11.96 17.25 16.99
C THR A 349 -12.49 18.22 18.06
N ASN A 350 -13.38 19.21 17.82
CA ASN A 350 -13.83 20.03 18.97
C ASN A 350 -15.08 20.93 18.88
N ARG A 351 -15.81 20.96 20.01
CA ARG A 351 -16.95 21.84 20.38
C ARG A 351 -16.52 23.19 21.02
N ARG A 352 -15.27 23.67 20.85
CA ARG A 352 -14.80 24.92 21.49
C ARG A 352 -14.24 25.92 20.46
N GLY A 353 -14.86 27.10 20.39
CA GLY A 353 -14.79 28.07 19.29
C GLY A 353 -13.45 28.76 18.96
N ASN A 354 -12.33 28.41 19.60
CA ASN A 354 -11.07 29.15 19.41
C ASN A 354 -10.28 28.75 18.15
N VAL A 355 -10.57 27.60 17.53
CA VAL A 355 -9.79 27.10 16.37
C VAL A 355 -10.25 27.73 15.05
N MET A 356 -11.49 28.24 14.95
CA MET A 356 -11.96 28.92 13.73
C MET A 356 -11.22 30.19 13.37
N ASN A 357 -10.69 30.92 14.36
CA ASN A 357 -9.86 32.08 14.10
C ASN A 357 -8.49 31.66 13.51
N LYS A 358 -7.96 30.49 13.90
CA LYS A 358 -6.70 29.95 13.39
C LYS A 358 -6.86 29.39 11.96
N VAL A 359 -7.98 28.72 11.67
CA VAL A 359 -8.30 28.27 10.30
C VAL A 359 -8.55 29.45 9.36
N LYS A 360 -9.32 30.47 9.80
CA LYS A 360 -9.52 31.70 9.02
C LYS A 360 -8.20 32.44 8.75
N SER A 361 -7.29 32.45 9.72
CA SER A 361 -5.94 33.01 9.58
C SER A 361 -5.11 32.27 8.53
N ILE A 362 -5.14 30.93 8.53
CA ILE A 362 -4.46 30.10 7.53
C ILE A 362 -5.06 30.31 6.12
N ILE A 363 -6.39 30.29 6.00
CA ILE A 363 -7.09 30.54 4.72
C ILE A 363 -6.70 31.91 4.15
N LYS A 364 -6.67 32.94 5.01
CA LYS A 364 -6.28 34.30 4.63
C LYS A 364 -4.80 34.40 4.26
N LYS A 365 -3.90 33.74 5.02
CA LYS A 365 -2.44 33.76 4.78
C LYS A 365 -2.07 33.19 3.40
N TYR A 366 -2.82 32.21 2.92
CA TYR A 366 -2.57 31.52 1.65
C TYR A 366 -3.54 31.90 0.53
N ASN A 367 -4.37 32.94 0.74
CA ASN A 367 -5.29 33.51 -0.26
C ASN A 367 -6.27 32.49 -0.88
N PHE A 368 -6.72 31.51 -0.10
CA PHE A 368 -7.67 30.52 -0.56
C PHE A 368 -9.09 31.12 -0.65
N ASN A 369 -9.72 31.01 -1.82
CA ASN A 369 -11.07 31.53 -2.03
C ASN A 369 -12.13 30.47 -1.64
N ILE A 370 -12.27 30.20 -0.35
CA ILE A 370 -13.20 29.21 0.20
C ILE A 370 -14.28 29.94 1.02
N LYS A 371 -15.54 29.81 0.61
CA LYS A 371 -16.69 30.23 1.41
C LYS A 371 -17.01 29.15 2.45
N LEU A 372 -16.59 29.36 3.69
CA LEU A 372 -17.05 28.55 4.83
C LEU A 372 -18.51 28.96 5.14
N LYS A 373 -19.44 27.99 5.11
CA LYS A 373 -20.83 28.20 5.55
C LYS A 373 -20.96 28.01 7.06
#